data_AF-A0A183CR50-F1
#
_entry.id   AF-A0A183CR50-F1
#
_cell.length_a   1.000
_cell.length_b   1.000
_cell.length_c   1.000
_cell.angle_alpha   90.00
_cell.angle_beta   90.00
_cell.angle_gamma   90.00
#
_symmetry.space_group_name_H-M   'P 1'
#
loop_
_entity.id
_entity.type
_entity.pdbx_description
1 polymer ?
#
loop_
_entity_poly.entity_id
_entity_poly.type
_entity_poly.pdbx_seq_one_letter_code
_entity_poly.pdbx_strand_id
1 'polypeptide(L)'
;ALKLEPNSIKGMTEKASSAFQQMSNLELFIDFCRKQGVITQELFRAVDLVEARDLYSVCMTLNSLGRIMEKKGKPSQSTSPPPKL
;
A
#
# COMPACT_ATOMS: atom_id res chain seq x y z
N ALA A 1 2.40 5.70 -0.99
CA ALA A 1 3.86 5.49 -0.84
C ALA A 1 4.65 6.78 -0.99
N LEU A 2 4.73 7.40 -2.18
CA LEU A 2 5.58 8.58 -2.42
C LEU A 2 5.27 9.81 -1.53
N LYS A 3 4.00 10.00 -1.14
CA LYS A 3 3.60 11.05 -0.16
C LYS A 3 4.08 10.77 1.27
N LEU A 4 4.29 9.50 1.63
CA LEU A 4 4.75 9.09 2.97
C LEU A 4 6.28 9.09 3.05
N GLU A 5 6.93 8.82 1.93
CA GLU A 5 8.38 8.79 1.82
C GLU A 5 8.77 9.14 0.39
N PRO A 6 9.23 10.38 0.15
CA PRO A 6 9.69 10.80 -1.17
C PRO A 6 10.79 9.87 -1.67
N ASN A 7 10.79 9.57 -2.98
CA ASN A 7 11.77 8.69 -3.64
C ASN A 7 11.77 7.23 -3.18
N SER A 8 10.78 6.78 -2.41
CA SER A 8 10.72 5.40 -1.91
C SER A 8 10.39 4.35 -2.98
N ILE A 9 9.86 4.79 -4.13
CA ILE A 9 9.58 3.95 -5.30
C ILE A 9 10.29 4.58 -6.49
N LYS A 10 11.10 3.77 -7.19
CA LYS A 10 11.79 4.14 -8.43
C LYS A 10 11.29 3.25 -9.58
N GLY A 11 11.28 3.79 -10.80
CA GLY A 11 10.89 3.02 -11.99
C GLY A 11 9.37 2.83 -12.17
N MET A 12 8.55 3.57 -11.43
CA MET A 12 7.10 3.56 -11.63
C MET A 12 6.72 4.22 -12.95
N THR A 13 5.81 3.61 -13.70
CA THR A 13 5.24 4.19 -14.92
C THR A 13 4.01 5.03 -14.56
N GLU A 14 4.06 6.36 -14.68
CA GLU A 14 2.99 7.28 -14.23
C GLU A 14 1.65 7.09 -14.96
N LYS A 15 1.68 6.60 -16.20
CA LYS A 15 0.49 6.37 -17.05
C LYS A 15 0.45 4.92 -17.54
N ALA A 16 0.42 3.98 -16.60
CA ALA A 16 0.29 2.56 -16.93
C ALA A 16 -1.04 2.27 -17.65
N SER A 17 -0.97 1.83 -18.90
CA SER A 17 -2.15 1.55 -19.74
C SER A 17 -2.42 0.05 -19.91
N SER A 18 -1.39 -0.79 -19.74
CA SER A 18 -1.55 -2.25 -19.77
C SER A 18 -1.64 -2.87 -18.38
N ALA A 19 -2.34 -4.00 -18.27
CA ALA A 19 -2.40 -4.78 -17.04
C ALA A 19 -1.00 -5.16 -16.52
N PHE A 20 -0.05 -5.44 -17.41
CA PHE A 20 1.33 -5.72 -17.04
C PHE A 20 2.02 -4.52 -16.36
N GLN A 21 1.88 -3.31 -16.92
CA GLN A 21 2.43 -2.10 -16.32
C GLN A 21 1.77 -1.79 -14.97
N GLN A 22 0.45 -2.00 -14.88
CA GLN A 22 -0.29 -1.83 -13.63
C GLN A 22 0.20 -2.82 -12.57
N MET A 23 0.33 -4.11 -12.90
CA MET A 23 0.87 -5.12 -11.99
C MET A 23 2.28 -4.77 -11.53
N SER A 24 3.18 -4.40 -12.45
CA SER A 24 4.55 -4.00 -12.11
C SER A 24 4.61 -2.80 -11.14
N ASN A 25 3.78 -1.78 -11.36
CA ASN A 25 3.67 -0.66 -10.43
C ASN A 25 3.15 -1.09 -9.05
N LEU A 26 2.22 -2.04 -8.98
CA LEU A 26 1.70 -2.57 -7.72
C LEU A 26 2.75 -3.39 -6.97
N GLU A 27 3.57 -4.17 -7.66
CA GLU A 27 4.69 -4.89 -7.03
C GLU A 27 5.69 -3.92 -6.36
N LEU A 28 5.97 -2.77 -6.98
CA LEU A 28 6.76 -1.71 -6.34
C LEU A 28 6.11 -1.16 -5.05
N PHE A 29 4.79 -1.02 -5.05
CA PHE A 29 4.05 -0.59 -3.86
C PHE A 29 4.03 -1.65 -2.76
N ILE A 30 3.84 -2.91 -3.12
CA ILE A 30 3.83 -4.05 -2.19
C ILE A 30 5.21 -4.19 -1.53
N ASP A 31 6.30 -4.06 -2.31
CA ASP A 31 7.66 -4.07 -1.80
C ASP A 31 7.93 -2.90 -0.83
N PHE A 32 7.41 -1.70 -1.15
CA PHE A 32 7.44 -0.58 -0.21
C PHE A 32 6.72 -0.92 1.10
N CYS A 33 5.52 -1.50 1.05
CA CYS A 33 4.77 -1.89 2.25
C CYS A 33 5.55 -2.89 3.11
N ARG A 34 6.17 -3.89 2.47
CA ARG A 34 7.04 -4.87 3.12
C ARG A 34 8.21 -4.20 3.84
N LYS A 35 8.92 -3.28 3.17
CA LYS A 35 10.03 -2.50 3.75
C LYS A 35 9.59 -1.64 4.93
N GLN A 36 8.35 -1.16 4.92
CA GLN A 36 7.82 -0.41 6.05
C GLN A 36 7.50 -1.29 7.27
N GLY A 37 7.35 -2.60 7.08
CA GLY A 37 7.12 -3.59 8.13
C GLY A 37 5.77 -4.30 8.05
N VAL A 38 5.01 -4.15 6.96
CA VAL A 38 3.79 -4.95 6.76
C VAL A 38 4.20 -6.41 6.56
N ILE A 39 3.63 -7.30 7.37
CA ILE A 39 3.95 -8.73 7.31
C ILE A 39 3.37 -9.36 6.04
N THR A 40 4.03 -10.40 5.53
CA THR A 40 3.65 -11.07 4.26
C THR A 40 2.19 -11.53 4.22
N GLN A 41 1.64 -11.98 5.36
CA GLN A 41 0.25 -12.45 5.44
C GLN A 41 -0.79 -11.33 5.26
N GLU A 42 -0.40 -10.08 5.51
CA GLU A 42 -1.26 -8.91 5.33
C GLU A 42 -1.00 -8.20 3.99
N LEU A 43 -0.06 -8.69 3.16
CA LEU A 43 0.21 -8.15 1.82
C LEU A 43 -0.72 -8.79 0.79
N PHE A 44 -1.40 -7.97 -0.01
CA PHE A 44 -2.08 -8.40 -1.23
C PHE A 44 -1.08 -8.71 -2.36
N ARG A 45 -1.52 -9.39 -3.42
CA ARG A 45 -0.75 -9.59 -4.65
C ARG A 45 -1.28 -8.65 -5.73
N ALA A 46 -0.44 -8.21 -6.67
CA ALA A 46 -0.87 -7.25 -7.70
C ALA A 46 -2.13 -7.67 -8.47
N VAL A 47 -2.26 -8.97 -8.76
CA VAL A 47 -3.42 -9.55 -9.45
C VAL A 47 -4.72 -9.48 -8.64
N ASP A 48 -4.65 -9.46 -7.31
CA ASP A 48 -5.83 -9.37 -6.45
C ASP A 48 -6.55 -8.02 -6.65
N LEU A 49 -5.79 -6.97 -7.00
CA LEU A 49 -6.33 -5.65 -7.34
C LEU A 49 -6.61 -5.48 -8.85
N VAL A 50 -5.67 -5.86 -9.73
CA VAL A 50 -5.82 -5.65 -11.18
C VAL A 50 -7.02 -6.40 -11.76
N GLU A 51 -7.29 -7.61 -11.26
CA GLU A 51 -8.43 -8.43 -11.67
C GLU A 51 -9.58 -8.42 -10.65
N ALA A 52 -9.48 -7.57 -9.62
CA ALA A 52 -10.48 -7.45 -8.54
C ALA A 52 -10.87 -8.77 -7.86
N ARG A 53 -9.92 -9.71 -7.71
CA ARG A 53 -10.17 -11.05 -7.15
C ARG A 53 -10.30 -11.07 -5.63
N ASP A 54 -9.57 -10.19 -4.95
CA ASP A 54 -9.58 -10.10 -3.49
C ASP A 54 -9.28 -8.67 -3.03
N LEU A 55 -10.30 -7.82 -3.06
CA LEU A 55 -10.22 -6.44 -2.58
C LEU A 55 -10.11 -6.36 -1.04
N TYR A 56 -10.49 -7.42 -0.33
CA TYR A 56 -10.36 -7.46 1.13
C TYR A 56 -8.89 -7.47 1.54
N SER A 57 -8.07 -8.29 0.88
CA SER A 57 -6.61 -8.31 1.09
C SER A 57 -5.97 -6.93 0.85
N VAL A 58 -6.44 -6.18 -0.16
CA VAL A 58 -5.98 -4.81 -0.45
C VAL A 58 -6.30 -3.88 0.71
N CYS A 59 -7.54 -3.90 1.21
CA CYS A 59 -7.93 -3.14 2.39
C CYS A 59 -7.09 -3.50 3.63
N MET A 60 -6.82 -4.79 3.83
CA MET A 60 -5.97 -5.25 4.94
C MET A 60 -4.53 -4.73 4.85
N THR A 61 -3.92 -4.76 3.67
CA THR A 61 -2.58 -4.19 3.47
C THR A 61 -2.56 -2.70 3.78
N LEU A 62 -3.54 -1.94 3.30
CA LEU A 62 -3.63 -0.49 3.53
C LEU A 62 -3.83 -0.16 5.01
N ASN A 63 -4.70 -0.90 5.70
CA ASN A 63 -4.92 -0.73 7.13
C ASN A 63 -3.66 -1.06 7.95
N SER A 64 -2.97 -2.14 7.61
CA SER A 64 -1.72 -2.51 8.28
C SER A 64 -0.64 -1.44 8.08
N LEU A 65 -0.46 -0.98 6.84
CA LEU A 65 0.46 0.12 6.52
C LEU A 65 0.11 1.39 7.30
N GLY A 66 -1.17 1.76 7.40
CA GLY A 66 -1.65 2.91 8.16
C GLY A 66 -1.20 2.87 9.62
N ARG A 67 -1.49 1.77 10.32
CA ARG A 67 -1.06 1.56 11.73
C ARG A 67 0.45 1.68 11.91
N ILE A 68 1.23 1.15 10.96
CA ILE A 68 2.70 1.21 11.00
C ILE A 68 3.20 2.64 10.78
N MET A 69 2.59 3.40 9.87
CA MET A 69 2.97 4.79 9.60
C MET A 69 2.64 5.70 10.79
N GLU A 70 1.49 5.50 11.43
CA GLU A 70 1.08 6.21 12.65
C GLU A 70 2.09 6.00 13.78
N LYS A 71 2.51 4.75 14.01
CA LYS A 71 3.56 4.42 14.98
C LYS A 71 4.91 5.09 14.67
N LYS A 72 5.20 5.35 13.39
CA LYS A 72 6.40 6.06 12.92
C LYS A 72 6.26 7.59 12.97
N GLY A 73 5.13 8.12 13.46
CA GLY A 73 4.87 9.57 13.51
C GLY A 73 4.61 10.21 12.14
N LYS A 74 4.37 9.41 11.10
CA LYS A 74 3.99 9.93 9.78
C LYS A 74 2.46 10.11 9.74
N PRO A 75 1.94 11.24 9.23
CA PRO A 75 0.51 11.51 9.24
C PRO A 75 -0.22 10.48 8.35
N SER A 76 -0.99 9.61 9.00
CA SER A 76 -2.07 8.86 8.38
C SER A 76 -3.17 9.87 8.02
N GLN A 77 -3.61 9.91 6.76
CA GLN A 77 -4.77 10.74 6.37
C GLN A 77 -6.11 10.16 6.89
N SER A 78 -6.08 9.35 7.95
CA SER A 78 -7.26 8.96 8.70
C SER A 78 -7.71 10.11 9.60
N THR A 79 -8.60 10.94 9.07
CA THR A 79 -9.52 11.73 9.88
C THR A 79 -10.59 10.79 10.45
N SER A 80 -10.22 9.97 11.43
CA SER A 80 -11.21 9.42 12.35
C SER A 80 -10.66 9.55 13.77
N PRO A 81 -11.35 10.30 14.66
CA PRO A 81 -10.93 10.37 16.04
C PRO A 81 -10.98 8.97 16.66
N PRO A 82 -10.05 8.62 17.55
CA PRO A 82 -10.12 7.35 18.26
C PRO A 82 -11.49 7.24 18.96
N PRO A 83 -12.15 6.07 18.94
CA PRO A 83 -13.37 5.87 19.71
C PRO A 83 -13.01 6.11 21.18
N LYS A 84 -13.63 7.15 21.75
CA LYS A 84 -13.53 7.43 23.18
C LYS A 84 -14.23 6.28 23.92
N LEU A 85 -13.49 5.57 24.77
CA LEU A 85 -14.07 4.72 25.82
C LEU A 85 -14.86 5.59 26.80
#